data_AF-A0A848DH12-F1
#
_entry.id   AF-A0A848DH12-F1
#
_cell.length_a   1.000
_cell.length_b   1.000
_cell.length_c   1.000
_cell.angle_alpha   90.00
_cell.angle_beta   90.00
_cell.angle_gamma   90.00
#
_symmetry.space_group_name_H-M   'P 1'
#
loop_
_entity.id
_entity.type
_entity.pdbx_description
1 polymer ?
#
loop_
_entity_poly.entity_id
_entity_poly.type
_entity_poly.pdbx_seq_one_letter_code
_entity_poly.pdbx_strand_id
1 'polypeptide(L)'
;MTARPGLVGRGDQWLELERALGRSAAGRFGCVLLVGDPGVGKSRLAAQFAAEHGGRRTVLTARAYHLGATTAFGVWAEALDGALRARPPEEVRRLCAGAEDELAALLRSVAALGDRAPRPDPQCPKLLAALAVLLRELAAERPVLLVLDDLHLADASSQEALHYLAHHCADQPVLVIGTARPVELAEHAVALRFRPGLNWPVRMAVRPRGAGYG
;
A
#
# COMPACT_ATOMS: atom_id res chain seq x y z
N MET A 1 13.15 24.41 13.24
CA MET A 1 12.85 23.92 11.88
C MET A 1 14.11 23.25 11.35
N THR A 2 14.35 22.00 11.75
CA THR A 2 15.55 21.25 11.36
C THR A 2 15.43 20.85 9.90
N ALA A 3 16.38 21.29 9.07
CA ALA A 3 16.44 20.93 7.66
C ALA A 3 16.56 19.40 7.53
N ARG A 4 15.55 18.76 6.93
CA ARG A 4 15.55 17.32 6.66
C ARG A 4 16.63 17.03 5.60
N PRO A 5 17.67 16.24 5.89
CA PRO A 5 18.73 15.97 4.92
C PRO A 5 18.15 15.25 3.70
N GLY A 6 18.26 15.87 2.51
CA GLY A 6 17.92 15.27 1.22
C GLY A 6 16.61 15.72 0.54
N LEU A 7 15.84 16.65 1.13
CA LEU A 7 14.56 17.15 0.56
C LEU A 7 14.66 18.56 -0.07
N VAL A 8 15.83 18.98 -0.56
CA VAL A 8 15.94 20.23 -1.31
C VAL A 8 15.08 20.12 -2.58
N GLY A 9 14.11 21.04 -2.72
CA GLY A 9 13.13 21.05 -3.82
C GLY A 9 11.96 20.06 -3.69
N ARG A 10 11.74 19.44 -2.51
CA ARG A 10 10.67 18.45 -2.27
C ARG A 10 9.63 18.85 -1.22
N GLY A 11 9.58 20.13 -0.87
CA GLY A 11 8.69 20.66 0.17
C GLY A 11 7.21 20.44 -0.15
N ASP A 12 6.81 20.69 -1.40
CA ASP A 12 5.42 20.58 -1.83
C ASP A 12 4.93 19.13 -1.84
N GLN A 13 5.75 18.20 -2.34
CA GLN A 13 5.38 16.78 -2.32
C GLN A 13 5.31 16.25 -0.89
N TRP A 14 6.23 16.67 -0.02
CA TRP A 14 6.17 16.29 1.37
C TRP A 14 4.90 16.83 2.04
N LEU A 15 4.58 18.11 1.82
CA LEU A 15 3.41 18.75 2.40
C LEU A 15 2.10 18.07 1.97
N GLU A 16 1.99 17.64 0.73
CA GLU A 16 0.82 16.89 0.27
C GLU A 16 0.72 15.48 0.89
N LEU A 17 1.85 14.79 1.10
CA LEU A 17 1.86 13.53 1.85
C LEU A 17 1.43 13.74 3.31
N GLU A 18 1.89 14.82 3.95
CA GLU A 18 1.45 15.20 5.30
C GLU A 18 -0.05 15.51 5.35
N ARG A 19 -0.58 16.23 4.35
CA ARG A 19 -2.02 16.50 4.23
C ARG A 19 -2.81 15.21 4.05
N ALA A 20 -2.35 14.29 3.21
CA ALA A 20 -2.98 12.99 3.01
C ALA A 20 -2.94 12.15 4.29
N LEU A 21 -1.82 12.17 5.01
CA LEU A 21 -1.67 11.49 6.29
C LEU A 21 -2.60 12.07 7.35
N GLY A 22 -2.73 13.40 7.43
CA GLY A 22 -3.67 14.06 8.33
C GLY A 22 -5.12 13.71 8.02
N ARG A 23 -5.50 13.68 6.73
CA ARG A 23 -6.85 13.23 6.33
C ARG A 23 -7.11 11.77 6.70
N SER A 24 -6.10 10.91 6.58
CA SER A 24 -6.21 9.50 6.92
C SER A 24 -6.29 9.25 8.42
N ALA A 25 -5.49 9.98 9.21
CA ALA A 25 -5.55 9.94 10.67
C ALA A 25 -6.95 10.30 11.23
N ALA A 26 -7.78 11.01 10.45
CA ALA A 26 -9.18 11.29 10.77
C ALA A 26 -10.15 10.14 10.40
N GLY A 27 -9.65 8.91 10.24
CA GLY A 27 -10.47 7.73 9.94
C GLY A 27 -10.91 7.66 8.48
N ARG A 28 -10.02 7.99 7.53
CA ARG A 28 -10.34 7.89 6.10
C ARG A 28 -9.27 7.15 5.32
N PHE A 29 -9.72 6.33 4.37
CA PHE A 29 -8.82 5.73 3.42
C PHE A 29 -8.30 6.80 2.47
N GLY A 30 -6.98 6.93 2.38
CA GLY A 30 -6.31 7.80 1.44
C GLY A 30 -5.40 7.01 0.51
N CYS A 31 -5.31 7.43 -0.74
CA CYS A 31 -4.32 6.94 -1.66
C CYS A 31 -3.59 8.13 -2.29
N VAL A 32 -2.26 8.03 -2.43
CA VAL A 32 -1.41 9.00 -3.10
C VAL A 32 -0.52 8.25 -4.05
N LEU A 33 -0.46 8.71 -5.30
CA LEU A 33 0.40 8.11 -6.32
C LEU A 33 1.52 9.08 -6.68
N LEU A 34 2.75 8.71 -6.35
CA LEU A 34 3.95 9.42 -6.75
C LEU A 34 4.32 9.01 -8.18
N VAL A 35 4.30 9.96 -9.10
CA VAL A 35 4.53 9.74 -10.53
C VAL A 35 5.74 10.51 -10.99
N GLY A 36 6.65 9.87 -11.73
CA GLY A 36 7.84 10.56 -12.25
C GLY A 36 8.84 9.59 -12.83
N ASP A 37 9.89 10.13 -13.45
CA ASP A 37 10.85 9.32 -14.21
C ASP A 37 11.65 8.35 -13.35
N PRO A 38 12.24 7.29 -13.94
CA PRO A 38 13.20 6.44 -13.26
C PRO A 38 14.33 7.28 -12.64
N GLY A 39 14.82 6.89 -11.45
CA GLY A 39 15.91 7.60 -10.77
C GLY A 39 15.52 8.94 -10.11
N VAL A 40 14.32 9.47 -10.35
CA VAL A 40 13.85 10.73 -9.73
C VAL A 40 13.67 10.65 -8.21
N GLY A 41 13.76 9.44 -7.62
CA GLY A 41 13.75 9.23 -6.18
C GLY A 41 12.36 9.18 -5.52
N LYS A 42 11.36 8.62 -6.22
CA LYS A 42 10.00 8.35 -5.68
C LYS A 42 10.04 7.35 -4.52
N SER A 43 10.68 6.21 -4.73
CA SER A 43 10.88 5.15 -3.74
C SER A 43 11.56 5.71 -2.48
N ARG A 44 12.61 6.51 -2.67
CA ARG A 44 13.32 7.17 -1.56
C ARG A 44 12.42 8.14 -0.79
N LEU A 45 11.57 8.91 -1.48
CA LEU A 45 10.62 9.81 -0.82
C LEU A 45 9.60 9.04 0.02
N ALA A 46 8.99 8.00 -0.55
CA ALA A 46 8.01 7.18 0.14
C ALA A 46 8.61 6.45 1.35
N ALA A 47 9.80 5.83 1.18
CA ALA A 47 10.51 5.14 2.26
C ALA A 47 10.91 6.11 3.39
N GLN A 48 11.40 7.30 3.05
CA GLN A 48 11.74 8.32 4.06
C GLN A 48 10.49 8.79 4.81
N PHE A 49 9.37 9.01 4.11
CA PHE A 49 8.10 9.39 4.72
C PHE A 49 7.59 8.30 5.68
N ALA A 50 7.70 7.04 5.28
CA ALA A 50 7.31 5.90 6.12
C ALA A 50 8.19 5.76 7.36
N ALA A 51 9.52 5.92 7.21
CA ALA A 51 10.46 5.89 8.33
C ALA A 51 10.19 7.00 9.35
N GLU A 52 9.86 8.21 8.90
CA GLU A 52 9.56 9.35 9.79
C GLU A 52 8.26 9.14 10.60
N HIS A 53 7.30 8.39 10.07
CA HIS A 53 5.98 8.21 10.67
C HIS A 53 5.75 6.83 11.32
N GLY A 54 6.72 5.91 11.26
CA GLY A 54 6.58 4.54 11.75
C GLY A 54 6.37 4.42 13.26
N GLY A 55 6.85 5.39 14.06
CA GLY A 55 6.72 5.33 15.53
C GLY A 55 5.28 5.35 16.06
N ARG A 56 4.29 5.77 15.25
CA ARG A 56 2.88 5.89 15.66
C ARG A 56 1.92 5.12 14.74
N ARG A 57 2.44 4.30 13.83
CA ARG A 57 1.67 3.70 12.73
C ARG A 57 2.17 2.31 12.42
N THR A 58 1.29 1.49 11.88
CA THR A 58 1.70 0.23 11.27
C THR A 58 2.19 0.54 9.86
N VAL A 59 3.50 0.43 9.64
CA VAL A 59 4.12 0.67 8.33
C VAL A 59 4.25 -0.65 7.59
N LEU A 60 3.64 -0.72 6.42
CA LEU A 60 3.64 -1.87 5.53
C LEU A 60 4.32 -1.47 4.23
N THR A 61 5.23 -2.31 3.71
CA THR A 61 5.98 -1.99 2.49
C THR A 61 6.03 -3.20 1.57
N ALA A 62 5.79 -2.97 0.29
CA ALA A 62 6.00 -3.94 -0.76
C ALA A 62 6.51 -3.27 -2.02
N ARG A 63 7.10 -4.05 -2.91
CA ARG A 63 7.55 -3.58 -4.22
C ARG A 63 7.04 -4.52 -5.30
N ALA A 64 6.41 -3.96 -6.32
CA ALA A 64 6.03 -4.75 -7.48
C ALA A 64 7.26 -5.05 -8.35
N TYR A 65 7.28 -6.24 -8.94
CA TYR A 65 8.32 -6.70 -9.86
C TYR A 65 7.67 -7.36 -11.07
N HIS A 66 8.32 -7.32 -12.25
CA HIS A 66 7.81 -7.97 -13.46
C HIS A 66 7.60 -9.49 -13.30
N LEU A 67 8.43 -10.19 -12.53
CA LEU A 67 8.21 -11.60 -12.17
C LEU A 67 7.05 -11.77 -11.18
N GLY A 68 6.68 -10.73 -10.43
CA GLY A 68 5.50 -10.72 -9.57
C GLY A 68 4.19 -10.73 -10.37
N ALA A 69 4.20 -10.37 -11.66
CA ALA A 69 3.04 -10.47 -12.53
C ALA A 69 2.54 -11.93 -12.72
N THR A 70 3.32 -12.94 -12.35
CA THR A 70 2.90 -14.35 -12.36
C THR A 70 2.20 -14.79 -11.07
N THR A 71 2.23 -14.00 -10.01
CA THR A 71 1.62 -14.32 -8.71
C THR A 71 0.55 -13.30 -8.39
N ALA A 72 -0.72 -13.71 -8.45
CA ALA A 72 -1.84 -12.85 -8.12
C ALA A 72 -1.69 -12.24 -6.71
N PHE A 73 -2.00 -10.96 -6.59
CA PHE A 73 -1.94 -10.21 -5.33
C PHE A 73 -0.54 -10.06 -4.72
N GLY A 74 0.52 -10.11 -5.53
CA GLY A 74 1.91 -10.21 -5.04
C GLY A 74 2.31 -9.10 -4.06
N VAL A 75 1.94 -7.84 -4.34
CA VAL A 75 2.30 -6.72 -3.44
C VAL A 75 1.54 -6.76 -2.11
N TRP A 76 0.33 -7.32 -2.10
CA TRP A 76 -0.46 -7.47 -0.86
C TRP A 76 0.10 -8.59 -0.01
N ALA A 77 0.47 -9.71 -0.64
CA ALA A 77 1.16 -10.80 0.04
C ALA A 77 2.44 -10.33 0.71
N GLU A 78 3.31 -9.63 -0.02
CA GLU A 78 4.58 -9.11 0.52
C GLU A 78 4.36 -8.16 1.70
N ALA A 79 3.49 -7.16 1.54
CA ALA A 79 3.26 -6.14 2.56
C ALA A 79 2.65 -6.72 3.85
N LEU A 80 1.63 -7.57 3.71
CA LEU A 80 0.90 -8.14 4.84
C LEU A 80 1.67 -9.26 5.52
N ASP A 81 2.35 -10.16 4.79
CA ASP A 81 3.26 -11.13 5.42
C ASP A 81 4.35 -10.41 6.21
N GLY A 82 4.87 -9.29 5.70
CA GLY A 82 5.83 -8.46 6.43
C GLY A 82 5.30 -7.99 7.79
N ALA A 83 4.03 -7.60 7.84
CA ALA A 83 3.34 -7.16 9.07
C ALA A 83 3.15 -8.29 10.09
N LEU A 84 2.86 -9.49 9.59
CA LEU A 84 2.45 -10.64 10.40
C LEU A 84 3.65 -11.46 10.88
N ARG A 85 4.76 -11.48 10.14
CA ARG A 85 5.92 -12.36 10.41
C ARG A 85 6.51 -12.22 11.82
N ALA A 86 6.53 -11.02 12.37
CA ALA A 86 7.10 -10.74 13.69
C ALA A 86 6.08 -10.89 14.83
N ARG A 87 4.82 -11.23 14.53
CA ARG A 87 3.75 -11.31 15.52
C ARG A 87 3.58 -12.76 16.02
N PRO A 88 3.22 -12.95 17.30
CA PRO A 88 2.93 -14.27 17.84
C PRO A 88 1.68 -14.90 17.17
N PRO A 89 1.59 -16.23 17.07
CA PRO A 89 0.48 -16.92 16.41
C PRO A 89 -0.93 -16.50 16.87
N GLU A 90 -1.14 -16.34 18.17
CA GLU A 90 -2.40 -15.88 18.78
C GLU A 90 -2.85 -14.52 18.23
N GLU A 91 -1.89 -13.61 18.05
CA GLU A 91 -2.14 -12.27 17.53
C GLU A 91 -2.45 -12.30 16.04
N VAL A 92 -1.74 -13.13 15.26
CA VAL A 92 -2.07 -13.31 13.84
C VAL A 92 -3.47 -13.88 13.67
N ARG A 93 -3.89 -14.87 14.47
CA ARG A 93 -5.27 -15.39 14.45
C ARG A 93 -6.29 -14.31 14.77
N ARG A 94 -6.05 -13.50 15.81
CA ARG A 94 -6.93 -12.37 16.15
C ARG A 94 -7.11 -11.40 14.98
N LEU A 95 -6.02 -11.05 14.30
CA LEU A 95 -6.05 -10.16 13.12
C LEU A 95 -6.76 -10.78 11.91
N CYS A 96 -6.75 -12.10 11.78
CA CYS A 96 -7.50 -12.79 10.73
C CYS A 96 -9.01 -12.75 10.96
N ALA A 97 -9.45 -12.63 12.22
CA ALA A 97 -10.84 -12.50 12.63
C ALA A 97 -11.79 -13.52 11.97
N GLY A 98 -11.37 -14.79 11.90
CA GLY A 98 -12.17 -15.88 11.31
C GLY A 98 -12.01 -16.06 9.80
N ALA A 99 -11.16 -15.28 9.14
CA ALA A 99 -10.87 -15.37 7.71
C ALA A 99 -9.54 -16.11 7.42
N GLU A 100 -9.07 -16.97 8.32
CA GLU A 100 -7.80 -17.68 8.20
C GLU A 100 -7.73 -18.54 6.93
N ASP A 101 -8.82 -19.22 6.57
CA ASP A 101 -8.88 -20.11 5.41
C ASP A 101 -8.64 -19.34 4.10
N GLU A 102 -9.28 -18.19 3.94
CA GLU A 102 -9.09 -17.31 2.78
C GLU A 102 -7.70 -16.66 2.78
N LEU A 103 -7.26 -16.14 3.93
CA LEU A 103 -5.97 -15.45 4.05
C LEU A 103 -4.78 -16.40 3.87
N ALA A 104 -4.88 -17.66 4.31
CA ALA A 104 -3.84 -18.68 4.15
C ALA A 104 -3.54 -19.01 2.69
N ALA A 105 -4.47 -18.76 1.77
CA ALA A 105 -4.23 -18.95 0.34
C ALA A 105 -3.26 -17.92 -0.25
N LEU A 106 -3.05 -16.79 0.43
CA LEU A 106 -2.16 -15.71 -0.02
C LEU A 106 -0.99 -15.45 0.95
N LEU A 107 -1.26 -15.49 2.25
CA LEU A 107 -0.34 -15.08 3.31
C LEU A 107 0.31 -16.31 3.96
N ARG A 108 1.62 -16.46 3.80
CA ARG A 108 2.37 -17.58 4.39
C ARG A 108 2.35 -17.53 5.91
N SER A 109 2.35 -16.34 6.50
CA SER A 109 2.26 -16.17 7.94
C SER A 109 0.96 -16.70 8.52
N VAL A 110 -0.14 -16.71 7.74
CA VAL A 110 -1.43 -17.28 8.15
C VAL A 110 -1.45 -18.78 7.87
N ALA A 111 -0.95 -19.22 6.70
CA ALA A 111 -0.85 -20.63 6.38
C ALA A 111 -0.04 -21.43 7.41
N ALA A 112 0.98 -20.82 8.02
CA ALA A 112 1.79 -21.42 9.08
C ALA A 112 1.04 -21.64 10.41
N LEU A 113 -0.16 -21.09 10.59
CA LEU A 113 -0.95 -21.22 11.82
C LEU A 113 -1.85 -22.45 11.85
N GLY A 114 -2.14 -23.02 10.68
CA GLY A 114 -3.11 -24.09 10.51
C GLY A 114 -2.44 -25.42 10.18
N ASP A 115 -3.05 -26.51 10.64
CA ASP A 115 -2.69 -27.88 10.26
C ASP A 115 -3.32 -28.32 8.92
N ARG A 116 -4.12 -27.45 8.30
CA ARG A 116 -4.88 -27.75 7.08
C ARG A 116 -4.29 -27.05 5.87
N ALA A 117 -4.20 -27.78 4.76
CA ALA A 117 -3.77 -27.23 3.49
C ALA A 117 -4.73 -26.10 3.05
N PRO A 118 -4.21 -24.98 2.52
CA PRO A 118 -5.04 -23.93 1.93
C PRO A 118 -6.00 -24.51 0.91
N ARG A 119 -7.22 -23.95 0.82
CA ARG A 119 -8.10 -24.30 -0.29
C ARG A 119 -7.46 -23.83 -1.60
N PRO A 120 -7.40 -24.70 -2.63
CA PRO A 120 -6.59 -24.45 -3.83
C PRO A 120 -7.11 -23.30 -4.71
N ASP A 121 -8.29 -22.75 -4.40
CA ASP A 121 -8.84 -21.60 -5.12
C ASP A 121 -9.70 -20.75 -4.18
N PRO A 122 -9.14 -19.74 -3.50
CA PRO A 122 -9.97 -18.77 -2.81
C PRO A 122 -10.80 -18.05 -3.87
N GLN A 123 -12.13 -18.11 -3.76
CA GLN A 123 -13.00 -17.29 -4.60
C GLN A 123 -12.54 -15.85 -4.47
N CYS A 124 -12.09 -15.22 -5.58
CA CYS A 124 -11.51 -13.88 -5.58
C CYS A 124 -12.27 -12.86 -4.70
N PRO A 125 -13.62 -12.82 -4.69
CA PRO A 125 -14.37 -11.94 -3.80
C PRO A 125 -14.18 -12.20 -2.29
N LYS A 126 -14.07 -13.47 -1.89
CA LYS A 126 -13.86 -13.84 -0.47
C LYS A 126 -12.47 -13.46 0.00
N LEU A 127 -11.45 -13.67 -0.83
CA LEU A 127 -10.09 -13.21 -0.53
C LEU A 127 -10.03 -11.69 -0.37
N LEU A 128 -10.67 -10.94 -1.28
CA LEU A 128 -10.75 -9.48 -1.18
C LEU A 128 -11.45 -9.03 0.11
N ALA A 129 -12.55 -9.68 0.49
CA ALA A 129 -13.23 -9.43 1.76
C ALA A 129 -12.32 -9.74 2.97
N ALA A 130 -11.61 -10.85 2.94
CA ALA A 130 -10.68 -11.26 3.99
C ALA A 130 -9.49 -10.27 4.13
N LEU A 131 -8.94 -9.79 3.02
CA LEU A 131 -7.92 -8.73 3.02
C LEU A 131 -8.46 -7.42 3.63
N ALA A 132 -9.71 -7.07 3.35
CA ALA A 132 -10.35 -5.90 3.95
C ALA A 132 -10.53 -6.05 5.46
N VAL A 133 -10.92 -7.25 5.94
CA VAL A 133 -11.00 -7.57 7.37
C VAL A 133 -9.63 -7.40 8.03
N LEU A 134 -8.59 -8.05 7.49
CA LEU A 134 -7.23 -7.94 8.03
C LEU A 134 -6.74 -6.49 8.07
N LEU A 135 -6.99 -5.71 7.00
CA LEU A 135 -6.58 -4.31 6.96
C LEU A 135 -7.34 -3.45 7.99
N ARG A 136 -8.63 -3.73 8.24
CA ARG A 136 -9.41 -3.07 9.31
C ARG A 136 -8.87 -3.41 10.69
N GLU A 137 -8.58 -4.67 10.97
CA GLU A 137 -8.03 -5.09 12.26
C GLU A 137 -6.67 -4.44 12.52
N LEU A 138 -5.79 -4.39 11.52
CA LEU A 138 -4.54 -3.66 11.61
C LEU A 138 -4.76 -2.16 11.87
N ALA A 139 -5.73 -1.55 11.18
CA ALA A 139 -6.05 -0.13 11.32
C ALA A 139 -6.73 0.23 12.65
N ALA A 140 -7.43 -0.72 13.26
CA ALA A 140 -8.05 -0.59 14.58
C ALA A 140 -6.99 -0.57 15.70
N GLU A 141 -5.90 -1.33 15.55
CA GLU A 141 -4.77 -1.27 16.49
C GLU A 141 -4.04 0.08 16.38
N ARG A 142 -3.65 0.44 15.15
CA ARG A 142 -2.96 1.70 14.83
C ARG A 142 -3.23 2.08 13.37
N PRO A 143 -3.29 3.38 13.03
CA PRO A 143 -3.39 3.80 11.64
C PRO A 143 -2.31 3.15 10.76
N VAL A 144 -2.69 2.76 9.54
CA VAL A 144 -1.83 2.02 8.62
C VAL A 144 -1.24 2.99 7.58
N LEU A 145 0.06 2.87 7.35
CA LEU A 145 0.77 3.50 6.24
C LEU A 145 1.35 2.42 5.33
N LEU A 146 0.79 2.25 4.15
CA LEU A 146 1.18 1.26 3.16
C LEU A 146 1.98 1.93 2.04
N VAL A 147 3.20 1.45 1.77
CA VAL A 147 4.01 1.88 0.63
C VAL A 147 4.07 0.75 -0.39
N LEU A 148 3.52 1.01 -1.58
CA LEU A 148 3.52 0.10 -2.72
C LEU A 148 4.42 0.66 -3.82
N ASP A 149 5.68 0.22 -3.84
CA ASP A 149 6.66 0.73 -4.79
C ASP A 149 6.53 0.04 -6.15
N ASP A 150 6.84 0.78 -7.22
CA ASP A 150 6.73 0.34 -8.61
C ASP A 150 5.35 -0.24 -8.98
N LEU A 151 4.25 0.25 -8.39
CA LEU A 151 2.87 -0.24 -8.55
C LEU A 151 2.40 -0.41 -10.02
N HIS A 152 3.04 0.29 -10.97
CA HIS A 152 2.85 0.08 -12.41
C HIS A 152 3.18 -1.36 -12.88
N LEU A 153 4.05 -2.05 -12.17
CA LEU A 153 4.44 -3.45 -12.43
C LEU A 153 3.57 -4.47 -11.70
N ALA A 154 2.60 -4.04 -10.89
CA ALA A 154 1.76 -4.96 -10.13
C ALA A 154 0.78 -5.71 -11.05
N ASP A 155 0.48 -6.96 -10.69
CA ASP A 155 -0.52 -7.76 -11.39
C ASP A 155 -1.93 -7.13 -11.30
N ALA A 156 -2.81 -7.52 -12.24
CA ALA A 156 -4.16 -6.97 -12.33
C ALA A 156 -4.97 -7.20 -11.04
N SER A 157 -4.84 -8.37 -10.41
CA SER A 157 -5.54 -8.70 -9.17
C SER A 157 -5.08 -7.82 -8.00
N SER A 158 -3.79 -7.49 -7.93
CA SER A 158 -3.26 -6.51 -6.99
C SER A 158 -3.83 -5.11 -7.17
N GLN A 159 -4.02 -4.67 -8.41
CA GLN A 159 -4.63 -3.37 -8.71
C GLN A 159 -6.14 -3.37 -8.37
N GLU A 160 -6.84 -4.46 -8.67
CA GLU A 160 -8.24 -4.66 -8.28
C GLU A 160 -8.42 -4.68 -6.76
N ALA A 161 -7.53 -5.34 -6.03
CA ALA A 161 -7.53 -5.34 -4.57
C ALA A 161 -7.37 -3.91 -4.01
N LEU A 162 -6.52 -3.07 -4.60
CA LEU A 162 -6.42 -1.67 -4.17
C LEU A 162 -7.75 -0.93 -4.32
N HIS A 163 -8.45 -1.14 -5.44
CA HIS A 163 -9.76 -0.53 -5.68
C HIS A 163 -10.81 -1.03 -4.68
N TYR A 164 -10.86 -2.35 -4.48
CA TYR A 164 -11.75 -2.99 -3.53
C TYR A 164 -11.53 -2.46 -2.11
N LEU A 165 -10.28 -2.42 -1.64
CA LEU A 165 -9.92 -1.96 -0.30
C LEU A 165 -10.19 -0.47 -0.12
N ALA A 166 -9.93 0.36 -1.13
CA ALA A 166 -10.24 1.79 -1.05
C ALA A 166 -11.75 2.05 -0.88
N HIS A 167 -12.59 1.19 -1.46
CA HIS A 167 -14.04 1.29 -1.31
C HIS A 167 -14.53 0.73 0.03
N HIS A 168 -14.11 -0.48 0.38
CA HIS A 168 -14.63 -1.16 1.57
C HIS A 168 -14.03 -0.57 2.84
N CYS A 169 -12.75 -0.20 2.86
CA CYS A 169 -12.09 0.39 4.02
C CYS A 169 -12.14 1.92 4.04
N ALA A 170 -13.10 2.56 3.33
CA ALA A 170 -13.14 4.01 3.13
C ALA A 170 -13.12 4.84 4.43
N ASP A 171 -13.65 4.28 5.52
CA ASP A 171 -13.76 4.84 6.86
C ASP A 171 -12.62 4.41 7.81
N GLN A 172 -11.56 3.79 7.28
CA GLN A 172 -10.44 3.29 8.06
C GLN A 172 -9.24 4.23 7.98
N PRO A 173 -8.44 4.38 9.05
CA PRO A 173 -7.27 5.26 9.07
C PRO A 173 -6.08 4.66 8.32
N VAL A 174 -6.23 4.50 7.00
CA VAL A 174 -5.24 3.90 6.09
C VAL A 174 -4.77 4.93 5.07
N LEU A 175 -3.46 5.07 4.91
CA LEU A 175 -2.86 5.81 3.79
C LEU A 175 -2.03 4.86 2.94
N VAL A 176 -2.35 4.78 1.65
CA VAL A 176 -1.55 4.07 0.64
C VAL A 176 -0.72 5.10 -0.14
N ILE A 177 0.58 4.87 -0.24
CA ILE A 177 1.51 5.61 -1.11
C ILE A 177 2.00 4.65 -2.18
N GLY A 178 1.52 4.83 -3.40
CA GLY A 178 2.00 4.11 -4.57
C GLY A 178 3.11 4.88 -5.30
N THR A 179 3.99 4.19 -6.02
CA THR A 179 4.86 4.83 -7.01
C THR A 179 4.63 4.29 -8.42
N ALA A 180 4.67 5.15 -9.42
CA ALA A 180 4.45 4.78 -10.82
C ALA A 180 5.30 5.58 -11.80
N ARG A 181 5.49 5.03 -13.00
CA ARG A 181 6.13 5.72 -14.13
C ARG A 181 5.08 6.43 -14.99
N PRO A 182 5.37 7.61 -15.57
CA PRO A 182 4.40 8.39 -16.33
C PRO A 182 3.84 7.65 -17.57
N VAL A 183 4.73 7.00 -18.33
CA VAL A 183 4.40 6.32 -19.60
C VAL A 183 3.40 5.19 -19.39
N GLU A 184 3.57 4.42 -18.32
CA GLU A 184 2.76 3.24 -18.04
C GLU A 184 1.39 3.57 -17.45
N LEU A 185 1.21 4.77 -16.89
CA LEU A 185 -0.10 5.28 -16.47
C LEU A 185 -1.00 5.67 -17.63
N ALA A 186 -0.41 5.97 -18.80
CA ALA A 186 -1.15 6.25 -20.02
C ALA A 186 -1.61 4.94 -20.70
N GLU A 187 -0.81 3.87 -20.61
CA GLU A 187 -1.09 2.57 -21.23
C GLU A 187 -2.00 1.68 -20.37
N HIS A 188 -1.79 1.63 -19.05
CA HIS A 188 -2.63 0.87 -18.10
C HIS A 188 -3.82 1.67 -17.56
N ALA A 189 -4.24 2.69 -18.32
CA ALA A 189 -5.28 3.66 -17.99
C ALA A 189 -6.71 3.08 -17.86
N VAL A 190 -6.87 1.77 -17.65
CA VAL A 190 -8.16 1.13 -17.36
C VAL A 190 -8.30 0.83 -15.86
N ALA A 191 -7.23 0.38 -15.20
CA ALA A 191 -7.26 0.09 -13.75
C ALA A 191 -7.06 1.34 -12.88
N LEU A 192 -6.42 2.38 -13.43
CA LEU A 192 -6.14 3.62 -12.70
C LEU A 192 -7.05 4.81 -13.05
N ARG A 193 -8.22 4.54 -13.65
CA ARG A 193 -9.18 5.58 -14.04
C ARG A 193 -9.72 6.28 -12.81
N PHE A 194 -9.47 7.58 -12.79
CA PHE A 194 -10.09 8.55 -11.90
C PHE A 194 -11.61 8.41 -12.00
N ARG A 195 -12.25 7.84 -10.97
CA ARG A 195 -13.70 7.94 -10.80
C ARG A 195 -13.98 9.10 -9.85
N PRO A 196 -14.53 10.23 -10.34
CA PRO A 196 -14.90 11.33 -9.45
C PRO A 196 -15.87 10.83 -8.38
N GLY A 197 -15.59 11.15 -7.11
CA GLY A 197 -16.37 10.71 -5.94
C GLY A 197 -15.84 9.48 -5.20
N LEU A 198 -14.87 8.77 -5.76
CA LEU A 198 -14.16 7.68 -5.07
C LEU A 198 -12.88 8.24 -4.41
N ASN A 199 -12.43 7.70 -3.26
CA ASN A 199 -11.15 8.02 -2.58
C ASN A 199 -9.90 7.59 -3.39
N TRP A 200 -9.95 7.85 -4.69
CA TRP A 200 -9.00 7.45 -5.71
C TRP A 200 -7.73 8.32 -5.64
N PRO A 201 -6.52 7.78 -5.93
CA PRO A 201 -5.26 8.45 -5.63
C PRO A 201 -5.13 9.86 -6.17
N VAL A 202 -4.70 10.76 -5.29
CA VAL A 202 -4.14 12.05 -5.70
C VAL A 202 -2.83 11.77 -6.44
N ARG A 203 -2.77 12.13 -7.73
CA ARG A 203 -1.56 12.00 -8.54
C ARG A 203 -0.63 13.17 -8.23
N MET A 204 0.61 12.84 -7.87
CA MET A 204 1.63 13.83 -7.54
C MET A 204 2.85 13.63 -8.41
N ALA A 205 3.21 14.64 -9.19
CA ALA A 205 4.42 14.62 -10.00
C ALA A 205 5.66 14.81 -9.10
N VAL A 206 6.58 13.84 -9.17
CA VAL A 206 7.91 13.92 -8.58
C VAL A 206 8.87 14.32 -9.70
N ARG A 207 9.43 15.52 -9.60
CA ARG A 207 10.41 16.06 -10.54
C ARG A 207 11.85 15.81 -10.04
N PRO A 208 12.83 15.73 -10.94
CA PRO A 208 14.23 15.63 -10.53
C PRO A 208 14.61 16.80 -9.63
N ARG A 209 15.58 16.58 -8.72
CA ARG A 209 16.14 17.68 -7.94
C ARG A 209 16.62 18.71 -8.95
N GLY A 210 16.06 19.92 -8.91
CA GLY A 210 16.56 21.02 -9.72
C GLY A 210 18.06 21.15 -9.44
N ALA A 211 18.88 21.05 -10.49
CA ALA A 211 20.23 21.56 -10.45
C ALA A 211 20.09 23.05 -10.14
N GLY A 212 20.38 23.43 -8.89
CA GLY A 212 20.59 24.82 -8.55
C GLY A 212 21.87 25.26 -9.23
N TYR A 213 21.70 26.03 -10.31
CA TYR A 213 22.64 26.95 -10.98
C TYR A 213 24.05 26.47 -11.31
N GLY A 214 24.31 26.40 -12.62
CA GLY A 214 25.51 26.91 -13.26
C GLY A 214 25.07 27.71 -14.47
#